data_AF-V2QF63-F1
#
_entry.id   AF-V2QF63-F1
#
_cell.length_a   1.000
_cell.length_b   1.000
_cell.length_c   1.000
_cell.angle_alpha   90.00
_cell.angle_beta   90.00
_cell.angle_gamma   90.00
#
_symmetry.space_group_name_H-M   'P 1'
#
loop_
_entity.id
_entity.type
_entity.pdbx_description
1 polymer ?
#
loop_
_entity_poly.entity_id
_entity_poly.type
_entity_poly.pdbx_seq_one_letter_code
_entity_poly.pdbx_strand_id
1 'polypeptide(L)'
;MNITDILFLNKLYTPKLINVIYWVSAVLYTLTGLFLIIAGYDAEERINGLFLFIFGIVIARIMAELTVIPFKIYAKVSKIADTMLTDEEKHSSENNMQAVVKETE
;
A
#
# COMPACT_ATOMS: atom_id res chain seq x y z
N MET A 1 20.08 -9.54 -2.75
CA MET A 1 18.93 -8.68 -3.10
C MET A 1 19.51 -7.30 -3.36
N ASN A 2 19.53 -6.84 -4.61
CA ASN A 2 20.21 -5.58 -4.96
C ASN A 2 19.35 -4.39 -4.51
N ILE A 3 19.98 -3.44 -3.82
CA ILE A 3 19.35 -2.26 -3.22
C ILE A 3 18.73 -1.37 -4.32
N THR A 4 19.28 -1.44 -5.52
CA THR A 4 18.80 -0.75 -6.72
C THR A 4 17.39 -1.17 -7.13
N ASP A 5 17.01 -2.44 -7.03
CA ASP A 5 15.65 -2.89 -7.40
C ASP A 5 14.57 -2.34 -6.46
N ILE A 6 14.96 -1.99 -5.23
CA ILE A 6 14.09 -1.39 -4.20
C ILE A 6 13.91 0.11 -4.45
N LEU A 7 14.96 0.77 -4.97
CA LEU A 7 14.98 2.21 -5.26
C LEU A 7 14.39 2.56 -6.64
N PHE A 8 14.41 1.63 -7.60
CA PHE A 8 13.91 1.88 -8.96
C PHE A 8 12.43 1.56 -9.17
N LEU A 9 11.69 1.12 -8.14
CA LEU A 9 10.23 0.87 -8.20
C LEU A 9 9.75 0.11 -9.45
N ASN A 10 10.60 -0.75 -10.05
CA ASN A 10 10.29 -1.48 -11.29
C ASN A 10 9.11 -2.46 -11.13
N LYS A 11 8.69 -2.70 -9.91
CA LYS A 11 7.46 -3.41 -9.56
C LYS A 11 6.76 -2.56 -8.51
N LEU A 12 5.43 -2.45 -8.60
CA LEU A 12 4.56 -1.78 -7.63
C LEU A 12 4.63 -2.48 -6.25
N TYR A 13 5.76 -2.35 -5.56
CA TYR A 13 6.01 -2.83 -4.20
C TYR A 13 5.53 -1.81 -3.15
N THR A 14 5.01 -0.66 -3.59
CA THR A 14 4.62 0.48 -2.77
C THR A 14 3.79 0.12 -1.52
N PRO A 15 2.76 -0.75 -1.59
CA PRO A 15 2.02 -1.12 -0.39
C PRO A 15 2.84 -1.93 0.63
N LYS A 16 3.83 -2.72 0.19
CA LYS A 16 4.74 -3.45 1.10
C LYS A 16 5.79 -2.52 1.71
N LEU A 17 6.30 -1.55 0.94
CA LEU A 17 7.26 -0.56 1.43
C LEU A 17 6.65 0.34 2.51
N ILE A 18 5.41 0.80 2.30
CA ILE A 18 4.69 1.59 3.32
C ILE A 18 4.46 0.80 4.60
N ASN A 19 4.21 -0.51 4.51
CA ASN A 19 4.08 -1.34 5.71
C ASN A 19 5.38 -1.38 6.52
N VAL A 20 6.55 -1.46 5.87
CA VAL A 20 7.85 -1.40 6.56
C VAL A 20 8.03 -0.03 7.25
N ILE A 21 7.72 1.05 6.55
CA ILE A 21 7.79 2.42 7.10
C ILE A 21 6.82 2.58 8.28
N TYR A 22 5.62 2.00 8.22
CA TYR A 22 4.67 1.99 9.33
C TYR A 22 5.26 1.34 10.58
N TRP A 23 5.87 0.16 10.45
CA TRP A 23 6.49 -0.51 11.59
C TRP A 23 7.67 0.30 12.16
N VAL A 24 8.51 0.89 11.31
CA VAL A 24 9.62 1.75 11.75
C VAL A 24 9.09 2.98 12.49
N SER A 25 8.07 3.64 11.93
CA SER A 25 7.45 4.82 12.52
C SER A 25 6.76 4.48 13.85
N ALA A 26 6.07 3.34 13.92
CA ALA A 26 5.42 2.87 15.14
C ALA A 26 6.45 2.63 16.26
N VAL A 27 7.55 1.94 15.96
CA VAL A 27 8.65 1.75 16.91
C VAL A 27 9.22 3.10 17.34
N LEU A 28 9.39 4.05 16.43
CA LEU A 28 9.90 5.37 16.73
C LEU A 28 8.97 6.14 17.69
N TYR A 29 7.66 6.16 17.45
CA TYR A 29 6.69 6.79 18.33
C TYR A 29 6.62 6.11 19.71
N THR A 30 6.69 4.78 19.75
CA THR A 30 6.75 4.01 21.00
C THR A 30 8.00 4.36 21.81
N LEU A 31 9.17 4.38 21.17
CA LEU A 31 10.44 4.71 21.84
C LEU A 31 10.46 6.17 22.29
N THR A 32 10.00 7.09 21.44
CA THR A 32 9.97 8.52 21.76
C THR A 32 9.00 8.81 22.90
N GLY A 33 7.77 8.26 22.84
CA GLY A 33 6.79 8.40 23.91
C GLY A 33 7.29 7.81 25.24
N LEU A 34 7.90 6.62 25.21
CA LEU A 34 8.47 6.01 26.41
C LEU A 34 9.65 6.82 26.97
N PHE A 35 10.50 7.36 26.08
CA PHE A 35 11.61 8.22 26.48
C PHE A 35 11.13 9.50 27.15
N LEU A 36 10.12 10.20 26.60
CA LEU A 36 9.56 11.40 27.22
C LEU A 36 8.93 11.11 28.61
N ILE A 37 8.33 9.94 28.81
CA ILE A 37 7.74 9.57 30.11
C ILE A 37 8.81 9.36 31.18
N ILE A 38 9.96 8.78 30.80
CA ILE A 38 11.05 8.40 31.71
C ILE A 38 12.04 9.56 31.93
N ALA A 39 12.41 10.27 30.86
CA ALA A 39 13.44 11.31 30.84
C ALA A 39 12.88 12.73 30.93
N GLY A 40 11.56 12.92 30.82
CA GLY A 40 10.93 14.24 30.94
C GLY A 40 11.12 14.83 32.33
N TYR A 41 11.58 16.07 32.38
CA TYR A 41 11.86 16.78 33.64
C TYR A 41 10.59 17.38 34.25
N ASP A 42 9.68 17.82 33.39
CA ASP A 42 8.43 18.48 33.78
C ASP A 42 7.21 17.56 33.65
N ALA A 43 6.19 17.83 34.47
CA ALA A 43 4.93 17.07 34.43
C ALA A 43 4.24 17.16 33.06
N GLU A 44 4.38 18.29 32.36
CA GLU A 44 3.83 18.51 31.03
C GLU A 44 4.47 17.58 29.98
N GLU A 45 5.80 17.42 30.00
CA GLU A 45 6.52 16.53 29.08
C GLU A 45 6.12 15.06 29.27
N ARG A 46 5.93 14.65 30.52
CA ARG A 46 5.54 13.27 30.86
C ARG A 46 4.10 12.96 30.43
N ILE A 47 3.19 13.93 30.60
CA ILE A 47 1.80 13.83 30.12
C ILE A 47 1.77 13.80 28.59
N ASN A 48 2.53 14.68 27.93
CA ASN A 48 2.64 14.69 26.46
C ASN A 48 3.25 13.38 25.93
N GLY A 49 4.24 12.80 26.62
CA GLY A 49 4.79 11.49 26.30
C GLY A 49 3.74 10.37 26.35
N LEU A 50 2.85 10.39 27.34
CA LEU A 50 1.75 9.43 27.45
C LEU A 50 0.70 9.61 26.33
N PHE A 51 0.34 10.85 26.01
CA PHE A 51 -0.53 11.16 24.88
C PHE A 51 0.10 10.70 23.56
N LEU A 52 1.39 10.97 23.33
CA LEU A 52 2.11 10.55 22.13
C LEU A 52 2.19 9.02 22.04
N PHE A 53 2.38 8.32 23.15
CA PHE A 53 2.42 6.86 23.17
C PHE A 53 1.08 6.23 22.77
N ILE A 54 -0.04 6.77 23.27
CA ILE A 54 -1.38 6.24 23.01
C ILE A 54 -1.91 6.72 21.64
N PHE A 55 -1.95 8.04 21.43
CA PHE A 55 -2.51 8.64 20.21
C PHE A 55 -1.55 8.57 19.02
N GLY A 56 -0.23 8.56 19.23
CA GLY A 56 0.75 8.49 18.14
C GLY A 56 0.64 7.19 17.34
N ILE A 57 0.39 6.06 17.99
CA ILE A 57 0.14 4.78 17.29
C ILE A 57 -1.15 4.82 16.47
N VAL A 58 -2.21 5.43 17.02
CA VAL A 58 -3.51 5.57 16.33
C VAL A 58 -3.39 6.46 15.10
N ILE A 59 -2.74 7.63 15.24
CA ILE A 59 -2.51 8.56 14.12
C ILE A 59 -1.61 7.91 13.07
N ALA A 60 -0.55 7.21 13.48
CA ALA A 60 0.33 6.49 12.56
C ALA A 60 -0.42 5.42 11.75
N ARG A 61 -1.40 4.72 12.35
CA ARG A 61 -2.27 3.78 11.64
C ARG A 61 -3.11 4.48 10.58
N ILE A 62 -3.78 5.57 10.94
CA ILE A 62 -4.66 6.32 10.04
C ILE A 62 -3.87 6.86 8.84
N MET A 63 -2.69 7.45 9.09
CA MET A 63 -1.84 7.99 8.03
C MET A 63 -1.28 6.90 7.11
N ALA A 64 -0.87 5.76 7.66
CA ALA A 64 -0.43 4.62 6.85
C ALA A 64 -1.56 4.09 5.96
N GLU A 65 -2.77 4.00 6.47
CA GLU A 65 -3.93 3.51 5.73
C GLU A 65 -4.32 4.46 4.60
N LEU A 66 -4.39 5.76 4.87
CA LEU A 66 -4.60 6.82 3.88
C LEU A 66 -3.57 6.80 2.75
N THR A 67 -2.31 6.52 3.07
CA THR A 67 -1.23 6.46 2.07
C THR A 67 -1.33 5.22 1.20
N VAL A 68 -1.74 4.07 1.74
CA VAL A 68 -1.83 2.80 0.99
C VAL A 68 -3.08 2.74 0.09
N ILE A 69 -4.17 3.39 0.49
CA ILE A 69 -5.45 3.38 -0.24
C ILE A 69 -5.32 3.76 -1.74
N PRO A 70 -4.68 4.88 -2.14
CA PRO A 70 -4.57 5.26 -3.55
C PRO A 70 -3.81 4.21 -4.39
N PHE A 71 -2.78 3.58 -3.83
CA PHE A 71 -2.06 2.49 -4.50
C PHE A 71 -2.93 1.25 -4.69
N LYS A 72 -3.78 0.92 -3.71
CA LYS A 72 -4.76 -0.17 -3.84
C LYS A 72 -5.81 0.12 -4.93
N ILE A 73 -6.25 1.37 -5.04
CA ILE A 73 -7.21 1.80 -6.06
C ILE A 73 -6.58 1.69 -7.46
N TYR A 74 -5.39 2.24 -7.65
CA TYR A 74 -4.67 2.19 -8.92
C TYR A 74 -4.48 0.74 -9.41
N ALA A 75 -4.07 -0.16 -8.51
CA ALA A 75 -3.89 -1.57 -8.86
C ALA A 75 -5.19 -2.27 -9.29
N LYS A 76 -6.33 -1.93 -8.66
CA LYS A 76 -7.65 -2.46 -9.06
C LYS A 76 -8.11 -1.92 -10.41
N VAL A 77 -7.92 -0.62 -10.66
CA VAL A 77 -8.29 0.03 -11.92
C VAL A 77 -7.47 -0.53 -13.08
N SER A 78 -6.15 -0.69 -12.90
CA SER A 78 -5.27 -1.31 -13.92
C SER A 78 -5.75 -2.72 -14.28
N LYS A 79 -6.10 -3.53 -13.28
CA LYS A 79 -6.58 -4.90 -13.51
C LYS A 79 -7.90 -4.95 -14.30
N ILE A 80 -8.79 -3.99 -14.08
CA ILE A 80 -10.06 -3.91 -14.83
C ILE A 80 -9.79 -3.56 -16.29
N ALA A 81 -8.88 -2.61 -16.55
CA ALA A 81 -8.49 -2.26 -17.92
C ALA A 81 -7.90 -3.46 -18.69
N ASP A 82 -7.00 -4.23 -18.05
CA ASP A 82 -6.40 -5.42 -18.66
C ASP A 82 -7.44 -6.52 -18.96
N THR A 83 -8.43 -6.68 -18.08
CA THR A 83 -9.49 -7.68 -18.26
C THR A 83 -10.37 -7.33 -19.46
N MET A 84 -10.74 -6.05 -19.63
CA MET A 84 -11.55 -5.60 -20.77
C MET A 84 -10.85 -5.79 -22.12
N LEU A 85 -9.53 -5.60 -22.19
CA LEU A 85 -8.76 -5.86 -23.41
C LEU A 85 -8.72 -7.36 -23.76
N THR A 86 -8.71 -8.24 -22.75
CA THR A 86 -8.69 -9.69 -22.95
C THR A 86 -10.05 -10.22 -23.42
N ASP A 87 -11.14 -9.58 -23.01
CA ASP A 87 -12.51 -9.94 -23.40
C ASP A 87 -12.81 -9.58 -24.87
N GLU A 88 -12.28 -8.47 -25.37
CA GLU A 88 -12.34 -8.06 -26.79
C GLU A 88 -11.62 -9.08 -27.71
N GLU A 89 -10.42 -9.54 -27.34
CA GLU A 89 -9.68 -10.55 -28.12
C GLU A 89 -10.41 -11.90 -28.14
N LYS A 90 -10.98 -12.34 -27.02
CA LYS A 90 -11.75 -13.60 -26.97
C LYS A 90 -12.99 -13.54 -27.84
N HIS A 91 -13.72 -12.43 -27.83
CA HIS A 91 -14.94 -12.29 -28.61
C HIS A 91 -14.66 -12.18 -30.12
N SER A 92 -13.56 -11.54 -30.50
CA SER A 92 -13.06 -11.52 -31.90
C SER A 92 -12.60 -12.91 -32.36
N SER A 93 -11.95 -13.68 -31.48
CA SER A 93 -11.51 -15.04 -31.76
C SER A 93 -12.67 -16.02 -31.92
N GLU A 94 -13.71 -15.93 -31.07
CA GLU A 94 -14.93 -16.74 -31.19
C GLU A 94 -15.71 -16.43 -32.47
N ASN A 95 -15.84 -15.15 -32.84
CA ASN A 95 -16.52 -14.78 -34.08
C ASN A 95 -15.78 -15.29 -35.32
N ASN A 96 -14.45 -15.20 -35.36
CA ASN A 96 -13.66 -15.71 -36.47
C ASN A 96 -13.74 -17.25 -36.58
N MET A 97 -13.77 -17.96 -35.45
CA MET A 97 -13.92 -19.42 -35.46
C MET A 97 -15.33 -19.84 -35.93
N GLN A 98 -16.39 -19.12 -35.54
CA GLN A 98 -17.73 -19.37 -36.05
C GLN A 98 -17.88 -19.06 -37.54
N ALA A 99 -17.18 -18.04 -38.06
CA ALA A 99 -17.16 -17.73 -39.48
C ALA A 99 -16.49 -18.86 -40.29
N VAL A 100 -15.34 -19.37 -39.82
CA VAL A 100 -14.63 -20.48 -40.49
C VAL A 100 -15.46 -21.77 -40.50
N VAL A 101 -16.16 -22.10 -39.40
CA VAL A 101 -17.02 -23.29 -39.34
C VAL A 101 -18.17 -23.22 -40.36
N LYS A 102 -18.74 -22.02 -40.57
CA LYS A 102 -19.82 -21.81 -41.55
C LYS A 102 -19.37 -21.87 -43.02
N GLU A 103 -18.09 -21.62 -43.30
CA GLU A 103 -17.56 -21.74 -44.68
C GLU A 103 -17.18 -23.18 -45.04
N THR A 104 -17.05 -24.07 -44.05
CA THR A 104 -16.72 -25.49 -44.26
C THR A 104 -17.93 -26.43 -44.35
N GLU A 105 -19.15 -25.93 -44.13
CA GLU A 105 -20.44 -26.63 -44.37
C GLU A 105 -21.05 -26.26 -45.72
#